data_AF-A0A3D0Q611-F1
#
_entry.id   AF-A0A3D0Q611-F1
#
_cell.length_a   1.000
_cell.length_b   1.000
_cell.length_c   1.000
_cell.angle_alpha   90.00
_cell.angle_beta   90.00
_cell.angle_gamma   90.00
#
_symmetry.space_group_name_H-M   'P 1'
#
loop_
_entity.id
_entity.type
_entity.pdbx_description
1 polymer ?
#
loop_
_entity_poly.entity_id
_entity_poly.type
_entity_poly.pdbx_seq_one_letter_code
_entity_poly.pdbx_strand_id
1 'polypeptide(L)'
;MNSLAEERYVFFRLCAGDIQECVKSLEMLGDAVSDRMRVVLVKASIVSYARPFSGNKSQYKEQSWRLDKNYVPNEFCQVHEQAIEYRNKLIAHSDIPHRRPELLRKGPHLAIGHNAPFDDEYLEFSKLLSPASTALLEVLWDLIISNENEGFKKGVQMKRT
;
A
#
# COMPACT_ATOMS: atom_id res chain seq x y z
N MET A 1 7.24 -23.08 -4.75
CA MET A 1 7.57 -22.86 -3.33
C MET A 1 7.53 -24.22 -2.67
N ASN A 2 8.54 -24.55 -1.89
CA ASN A 2 8.74 -25.83 -1.23
C ASN A 2 9.01 -25.66 0.27
N SER A 3 9.12 -24.43 0.77
CA SER A 3 9.39 -24.13 2.17
C SER A 3 8.84 -22.78 2.61
N LEU A 4 8.68 -22.60 3.93
CA LEU A 4 8.31 -21.32 4.54
C LEU A 4 9.33 -20.21 4.21
N ALA A 5 10.61 -20.55 4.07
CA ALA A 5 11.66 -19.58 3.71
C ALA A 5 11.48 -19.07 2.28
N GLU A 6 11.19 -19.97 1.33
CA GLU A 6 10.88 -19.58 -0.05
C GLU A 6 9.60 -18.75 -0.12
N GLU A 7 8.56 -19.12 0.63
CA GLU A 7 7.32 -18.33 0.70
C GLU A 7 7.55 -16.94 1.28
N ARG A 8 8.36 -16.81 2.34
CA ARG A 8 8.73 -15.52 2.91
C ARG A 8 9.49 -14.65 1.91
N TYR A 9 10.42 -15.24 1.15
CA TYR A 9 11.13 -14.52 0.09
C TYR A 9 10.17 -14.03 -1.01
N VAL A 10 9.28 -14.91 -1.49
CA VAL A 10 8.25 -14.54 -2.46
C VAL A 10 7.33 -13.45 -1.92
N PHE A 11 6.94 -13.54 -0.64
CA PHE A 11 6.14 -12.51 0.02
C PHE A 11 6.83 -11.15 -0.03
N PHE A 12 8.12 -11.04 0.34
CA PHE A 12 8.84 -9.76 0.25
C PHE A 12 8.96 -9.23 -1.19
N ARG A 13 9.14 -10.10 -2.18
CA ARG A 13 9.14 -9.73 -3.60
C ARG A 13 7.78 -9.17 -4.04
N LEU A 14 6.68 -9.77 -3.58
CA LEU A 14 5.33 -9.25 -3.82
C LEU A 14 5.12 -7.90 -3.12
N CYS A 15 5.58 -7.75 -1.88
CA CYS A 15 5.52 -6.47 -1.17
C CYS A 15 6.27 -5.37 -1.94
N ALA A 16 7.48 -5.65 -2.44
CA ALA A 16 8.24 -4.68 -3.23
C ALA A 16 7.49 -4.32 -4.53
N GLY A 17 6.86 -5.30 -5.18
CA GLY A 17 6.01 -5.07 -6.36
C GLY A 17 4.81 -4.16 -6.07
N ASP A 18 4.10 -4.41 -4.98
CA ASP A 18 2.97 -3.57 -4.53
C ASP A 18 3.42 -2.13 -4.22
N ILE A 19 4.53 -1.95 -3.49
CA ILE A 19 5.07 -0.62 -3.21
C ILE A 19 5.57 0.07 -4.49
N GLN A 20 6.16 -0.67 -5.42
CA GLN A 20 6.56 -0.12 -6.73
C GLN A 20 5.35 0.33 -7.55
N GLU A 21 4.22 -0.41 -7.51
CA GLU A 21 2.96 0.03 -8.12
C GLU A 21 2.45 1.34 -7.48
N CYS A 22 2.58 1.48 -6.15
CA CYS A 22 2.28 2.73 -5.46
C CYS A 22 3.11 3.90 -5.99
N VAL A 23 4.45 3.75 -6.05
CA VAL A 23 5.36 4.78 -6.55
C VAL A 23 4.99 5.20 -7.97
N LYS A 24 4.81 4.24 -8.88
CA LYS A 24 4.42 4.53 -10.28
C LYS A 24 3.07 5.25 -10.37
N SER A 25 2.09 4.84 -9.56
CA SER A 25 0.78 5.49 -9.54
C SER A 25 0.89 6.95 -9.08
N LEU A 26 1.78 7.23 -8.12
CA LEU A 26 2.06 8.58 -7.64
C LEU A 26 2.82 9.42 -8.67
N GLU A 27 3.77 8.84 -9.41
CA GLU A 27 4.46 9.52 -10.52
C GLU A 27 3.46 9.94 -11.60
N MET A 28 2.52 9.06 -11.97
CA MET A 28 1.48 9.33 -12.96
C MET A 28 0.48 10.42 -12.53
N LEU A 29 0.43 10.81 -11.24
CA LEU A 29 -0.44 11.91 -10.79
C LEU A 29 -0.02 13.26 -11.37
N GLY A 30 1.28 13.48 -11.61
CA GLY A 30 1.79 14.72 -12.21
C GLY A 30 1.23 14.94 -13.61
N ASP A 31 1.07 13.85 -14.36
CA ASP A 31 0.63 13.86 -15.76
C ASP A 31 -0.90 13.67 -15.92
N ALA A 32 -1.64 13.58 -14.81
CA ALA A 32 -3.07 13.32 -14.85
C ALA A 32 -3.85 14.50 -15.47
N VAL A 33 -4.49 14.23 -16.61
CA VAL A 33 -5.23 15.23 -17.42
C VAL A 33 -6.63 15.56 -16.90
N SER A 34 -7.13 14.85 -15.88
CA SER A 34 -8.43 15.12 -15.28
C SER A 34 -8.47 14.77 -13.79
N ASP A 35 -9.35 15.45 -13.05
CA ASP A 35 -9.55 15.19 -11.62
C ASP A 35 -10.01 13.76 -11.36
N ARG A 36 -10.83 13.20 -12.25
CA ARG A 36 -11.24 11.79 -12.16
C ARG A 36 -10.05 10.84 -12.21
N MET A 37 -9.06 11.11 -13.07
CA MET A 37 -7.84 10.31 -13.13
C MET A 37 -7.01 10.49 -11.87
N ARG A 38 -6.86 11.73 -11.37
CA ARG A 38 -6.16 12.00 -10.11
C ARG A 38 -6.74 11.18 -8.97
N VAL A 39 -8.06 11.23 -8.79
CA VAL A 39 -8.77 10.46 -7.76
C VAL A 39 -8.53 8.96 -7.89
N VAL A 40 -8.58 8.41 -9.10
CA VAL A 40 -8.34 6.98 -9.32
C VAL A 40 -6.89 6.61 -8.98
N LEU A 41 -5.92 7.41 -9.41
CA LEU A 41 -4.51 7.19 -9.17
C LEU A 41 -4.14 7.31 -7.68
N VAL A 42 -4.69 8.30 -6.95
CA VAL A 42 -4.47 8.39 -5.49
C VAL A 42 -5.07 7.19 -4.76
N LYS A 43 -6.26 6.74 -5.16
CA LYS A 43 -6.85 5.54 -4.56
C LYS A 43 -6.02 4.30 -4.85
N ALA A 44 -5.53 4.16 -6.09
CA ALA A 44 -4.66 3.06 -6.47
C ALA A 44 -3.37 3.05 -5.65
N SER A 45 -2.71 4.21 -5.48
CA SER A 45 -1.48 4.31 -4.70
C SER A 45 -1.69 3.95 -3.24
N ILE A 46 -2.73 4.48 -2.58
CA ILE A 46 -3.05 4.14 -1.19
C ILE A 46 -3.32 2.65 -1.03
N VAL A 47 -4.07 2.04 -1.96
CA VAL A 47 -4.37 0.60 -1.91
C VAL A 47 -3.10 -0.21 -2.08
N SER A 48 -2.28 0.06 -3.10
CA SER A 48 -1.05 -0.67 -3.35
C SER A 48 -0.04 -0.49 -2.21
N TYR A 49 0.06 0.70 -1.61
CA TYR A 49 0.86 0.92 -0.40
C TYR A 49 0.42 0.06 0.78
N ALA A 50 -0.90 -0.06 1.01
CA ALA A 50 -1.44 -0.74 2.18
C ALA A 50 -1.47 -2.27 2.06
N ARG A 51 -1.46 -2.84 0.84
CA ARG A 51 -1.56 -4.30 0.59
C ARG A 51 -0.53 -5.14 1.36
N PRO A 52 0.78 -4.80 1.39
CA PRO A 52 1.78 -5.55 2.15
C PRO A 52 1.45 -5.73 3.62
N PHE A 53 0.79 -4.74 4.21
CA PHE A 53 0.44 -4.69 5.65
C PHE A 53 -0.91 -5.35 5.95
N SER A 54 -1.67 -5.70 4.92
CA SER A 54 -2.92 -6.45 5.05
C SER A 54 -2.64 -7.95 5.16
N GLY A 55 -3.52 -8.70 5.81
CA GLY A 55 -3.33 -10.15 6.00
C GLY A 55 -3.36 -10.94 4.70
N ASN A 56 -2.18 -11.33 4.20
CA ASN A 56 -2.01 -12.17 3.02
C ASN A 56 -2.02 -13.65 3.42
N LYS A 57 -2.87 -14.49 2.82
CA LYS A 57 -2.95 -15.91 3.16
C LYS A 57 -1.62 -16.61 2.87
N SER A 58 -1.18 -17.46 3.80
CA SER A 58 -0.01 -18.30 3.64
C SER A 58 -0.43 -19.73 3.30
N GLN A 59 0.41 -20.42 2.53
CA GLN A 59 0.30 -21.85 2.25
C GLN A 59 1.00 -22.70 3.33
N TYR A 60 2.02 -22.16 4.00
CA TYR A 60 2.88 -22.90 4.95
C TYR A 60 2.72 -22.45 6.41
N LYS A 61 1.94 -21.41 6.67
CA LYS A 61 1.69 -20.84 7.99
C LYS A 61 0.19 -20.69 8.22
N GLU A 62 -0.29 -21.05 9.41
CA GLU A 62 -1.69 -20.82 9.80
C GLU A 62 -2.04 -19.33 9.84
N GLN A 63 -1.08 -18.49 10.21
CA GLN A 63 -1.23 -17.05 10.25
C GLN A 63 -0.92 -16.43 8.88
N SER A 64 -1.66 -15.38 8.54
CA SER A 64 -1.40 -14.57 7.35
C SER A 64 -0.04 -13.88 7.39
N TRP A 65 0.63 -13.78 6.25
CA TRP A 65 1.77 -12.90 6.03
C TRP A 65 1.33 -11.44 6.07
N ARG A 66 2.09 -10.63 6.80
CA ARG A 66 1.95 -9.18 6.86
C ARG A 66 3.34 -8.60 6.97
N LEU A 67 3.58 -7.52 6.23
CA LEU A 67 4.77 -6.73 6.42
C LEU A 67 4.68 -6.07 7.79
N ASP A 68 5.74 -6.20 8.58
CA ASP A 68 5.80 -5.58 9.88
C ASP A 68 5.93 -4.05 9.71
N LYS A 69 5.23 -3.27 10.53
CA LYS A 69 5.35 -1.80 10.52
C LYS A 69 6.77 -1.32 10.84
N ASN A 70 7.59 -2.15 11.49
CA ASN A 70 8.98 -1.85 11.79
C ASN A 70 9.87 -1.73 10.55
N TYR A 71 9.39 -2.16 9.37
CA TYR A 71 10.06 -1.91 8.09
C TYR A 71 9.78 -0.51 7.53
N VAL A 72 8.80 0.23 8.08
CA VAL A 72 8.54 1.62 7.71
C VAL A 72 9.57 2.51 8.39
N PRO A 73 10.28 3.39 7.66
CA PRO A 73 11.18 4.36 8.28
C PRO A 73 10.44 5.24 9.30
N ASN A 74 11.09 5.51 10.44
CA ASN A 74 10.45 6.13 11.60
C ASN A 74 9.80 7.48 11.29
N GLU A 75 10.43 8.27 10.43
CA GLU A 75 9.94 9.57 9.95
C GLU A 75 8.63 9.48 9.15
N PHE A 76 8.30 8.30 8.61
CA PHE A 76 7.09 8.07 7.81
C PHE A 76 6.01 7.27 8.55
N CYS A 77 6.18 6.97 9.84
CA CYS A 77 5.19 6.22 10.63
C CYS A 77 3.79 6.89 10.61
N GLN A 78 3.72 8.21 10.72
CA GLN A 78 2.44 8.93 10.65
C GLN A 78 1.78 8.82 9.27
N VAL A 79 2.57 8.94 8.20
CA VAL A 79 2.10 8.77 6.82
C VAL A 79 1.59 7.34 6.61
N HIS A 80 2.29 6.35 7.15
CA HIS A 80 1.87 4.95 7.13
C HIS A 80 0.51 4.76 7.82
N GLU A 81 0.36 5.24 9.06
CA GLU A 81 -0.90 5.13 9.81
C GLU A 81 -2.07 5.75 9.05
N GLN A 82 -1.86 6.94 8.47
CA GLN A 82 -2.85 7.62 7.66
C GLN A 82 -3.19 6.87 6.37
N ALA A 83 -2.21 6.27 5.68
CA ALA A 83 -2.45 5.45 4.48
C ALA A 83 -3.32 4.22 4.80
N ILE A 84 -3.02 3.54 5.92
CA ILE A 84 -3.81 2.38 6.38
C ILE A 84 -5.23 2.81 6.77
N GLU A 85 -5.37 3.96 7.44
CA GLU A 85 -6.68 4.52 7.79
C GLU A 85 -7.49 4.85 6.54
N TYR A 86 -6.92 5.56 5.58
CA TYR A 86 -7.56 5.90 4.32
C TYR A 86 -7.95 4.65 3.52
N ARG A 87 -7.07 3.65 3.43
CA ARG A 87 -7.45 2.38 2.78
C ARG A 87 -8.68 1.77 3.45
N ASN A 88 -8.68 1.68 4.77
CA ASN A 88 -9.73 0.99 5.52
C ASN A 88 -11.05 1.76 5.47
N LYS A 89 -11.08 3.01 5.93
CA LYS A 89 -12.35 3.73 6.18
C LYS A 89 -13.00 4.28 4.90
N LEU A 90 -12.19 4.59 3.89
CA LEU A 90 -12.61 5.43 2.78
C LEU A 90 -12.73 4.69 1.46
N ILE A 91 -11.74 3.83 1.19
CA ILE A 91 -11.64 3.11 -0.07
C ILE A 91 -12.31 1.75 0.06
N ALA A 92 -12.03 1.01 1.14
CA ALA A 92 -12.61 -0.31 1.36
C ALA A 92 -14.02 -0.27 1.98
N HIS A 93 -14.37 0.81 2.68
CA HIS A 93 -15.63 0.94 3.41
C HIS A 93 -16.41 2.21 3.02
N SER A 94 -17.74 2.16 3.21
CA SER A 94 -18.67 3.27 2.95
C SER A 94 -19.11 3.92 4.26
N ASP A 95 -18.15 4.24 5.12
CA ASP A 95 -18.44 4.69 6.48
C ASP A 95 -19.08 6.09 6.48
N ILE A 96 -20.34 6.17 6.92
CA ILE A 96 -21.13 7.41 6.98
C ILE A 96 -20.42 8.54 7.74
N PRO A 97 -19.80 8.31 8.92
CA PRO A 97 -19.12 9.39 9.66
C PRO A 97 -17.97 10.02 8.89
N HIS A 98 -17.31 9.22 8.04
CA HIS A 98 -16.21 9.69 7.25
C HIS A 98 -16.70 10.38 5.98
N ARG A 99 -17.64 9.75 5.25
CA ARG A 99 -18.16 10.32 3.98
C ARG A 99 -19.06 11.53 4.16
N ARG A 100 -19.59 11.75 5.37
CA ARG A 100 -20.49 12.85 5.74
C ARG A 100 -21.52 13.16 4.64
N PRO A 101 -22.30 12.15 4.19
CA PRO A 101 -23.25 12.35 3.11
C PRO A 101 -24.37 13.29 3.57
N GLU A 102 -24.78 14.20 2.69
CA GLU A 102 -25.92 15.08 2.94
C GLU A 102 -27.14 14.56 2.19
N LEU A 103 -28.31 14.61 2.83
CA LEU A 103 -29.57 14.33 2.14
C LEU A 103 -30.06 15.59 1.44
N LEU A 104 -30.11 15.55 0.12
CA LEU A 104 -30.62 16.61 -0.72
C LEU A 104 -32.05 16.27 -1.16
N ARG A 105 -32.96 17.25 -1.11
CA ARG A 105 -34.34 17.05 -1.57
C ARG A 105 -34.48 17.57 -2.99
N LYS A 106 -34.85 16.71 -3.94
CA LYS A 106 -35.09 17.08 -5.34
C LYS A 106 -36.51 16.64 -5.75
N GLY A 107 -37.48 17.53 -5.53
CA GLY A 107 -38.89 17.23 -5.76
C GLY A 107 -39.42 16.13 -4.82
N PRO A 108 -40.11 15.08 -5.32
CA PRO A 108 -40.57 13.97 -4.47
C PRO A 108 -39.46 12.99 -4.08
N HIS A 109 -38.24 13.15 -4.61
CA HIS A 109 -37.13 12.22 -4.38
C HIS A 109 -36.09 12.79 -3.41
N LEU A 110 -35.46 11.87 -2.66
CA LEU A 110 -34.25 12.14 -1.91
C LEU A 110 -33.05 11.78 -2.79
N ALA A 111 -32.06 12.67 -2.83
CA ALA A 111 -30.76 12.46 -3.42
C ALA A 111 -29.70 12.50 -2.31
N ILE A 112 -28.55 11.88 -2.56
CA ILE A 112 -27.38 11.98 -1.67
C ILE A 112 -26.43 13.00 -2.29
N GLY A 113 -26.22 14.10 -1.59
CA GLY A 113 -25.12 15.01 -1.83
C GLY A 113 -23.84 14.39 -1.30
N HIS A 114 -22.85 14.25 -2.18
CA HIS A 114 -21.49 13.99 -1.76
C HIS A 114 -20.82 15.35 -1.56
N ASN A 115 -20.50 15.69 -0.31
CA ASN A 115 -19.52 16.73 -0.06
C ASN A 115 -18.20 16.20 -0.62
N ALA A 116 -17.69 16.81 -1.68
CA ALA A 116 -16.44 16.42 -2.33
C ALA A 116 -15.28 17.40 -2.02
N PRO A 117 -14.90 17.64 -0.74
CA PRO A 117 -13.60 18.22 -0.41
C PRO A 117 -12.48 17.17 -0.39
N PHE A 118 -12.81 15.90 -0.70
CA PHE A 118 -11.92 14.76 -0.58
C PHE A 118 -10.72 14.81 -1.53
N ASP A 119 -10.90 15.35 -2.74
CA ASP A 119 -9.88 15.23 -3.79
C ASP A 119 -8.59 16.00 -3.44
N ASP A 120 -8.71 17.18 -2.81
CA ASP A 120 -7.57 18.01 -2.43
C ASP A 120 -6.81 17.42 -1.24
N GLU A 121 -7.51 16.94 -0.20
CA GLU A 121 -6.87 16.29 0.96
C GLU A 121 -6.04 15.07 0.54
N TYR A 122 -6.60 14.23 -0.33
CA TYR A 122 -5.89 13.07 -0.87
C TYR A 122 -4.73 13.46 -1.78
N LEU A 123 -4.89 14.52 -2.57
CA LEU A 123 -3.82 15.00 -3.43
C LEU A 123 -2.67 15.56 -2.58
N GLU A 124 -2.94 16.29 -1.51
CA GLU A 124 -1.90 16.73 -0.56
C GLU A 124 -1.26 15.53 0.15
N PHE A 125 -2.06 14.57 0.59
CA PHE A 125 -1.53 13.33 1.18
C PHE A 125 -0.63 12.56 0.21
N SER A 126 -0.95 12.53 -1.09
CA SER A 126 -0.16 11.84 -2.10
C SER A 126 1.28 12.37 -2.19
N LYS A 127 1.49 13.67 -1.91
CA LYS A 127 2.82 14.29 -1.84
C LYS A 127 3.63 13.80 -0.66
N LEU A 128 2.98 13.45 0.45
CA LEU A 128 3.61 12.84 1.63
C LEU A 128 3.84 11.33 1.44
N LEU A 129 2.90 10.66 0.77
CA LEU A 129 2.97 9.22 0.50
C LEU A 129 4.09 8.87 -0.48
N SER A 130 4.43 9.77 -1.41
CA SER A 130 5.49 9.56 -2.41
C SER A 130 6.85 9.27 -1.79
N PRO A 131 7.46 10.16 -0.97
CA PRO A 131 8.75 9.89 -0.34
C PRO A 131 8.68 8.68 0.61
N ALA A 132 7.57 8.48 1.33
CA ALA A 132 7.39 7.33 2.20
C ALA A 132 7.39 6.00 1.43
N SER A 133 6.77 5.96 0.26
CA SER A 133 6.72 4.77 -0.60
C SER A 133 8.07 4.45 -1.21
N THR A 134 8.81 5.48 -1.67
CA THR A 134 10.17 5.32 -2.20
C THR A 134 11.12 4.77 -1.13
N ALA A 135 11.11 5.35 0.07
CA ALA A 135 11.98 4.89 1.16
C ALA A 135 11.64 3.45 1.60
N LEU A 136 10.36 3.09 1.67
CA LEU A 136 9.95 1.72 1.98
C LEU A 136 10.38 0.74 0.87
N LEU A 137 10.33 1.15 -0.41
CA LEU A 137 10.75 0.32 -1.53
C LEU A 137 12.26 0.00 -1.44
N GLU A 138 13.08 0.98 -1.07
CA GLU A 138 14.52 0.79 -0.85
C GLU A 138 14.77 -0.23 0.27
N VAL A 139 14.10 -0.07 1.42
CA VAL A 139 14.19 -1.03 2.54
C VAL A 139 13.84 -2.46 2.10
N LEU A 140 12.78 -2.61 1.29
CA LEU A 140 12.37 -3.91 0.78
C LEU A 140 13.40 -4.52 -0.18
N TRP A 141 14.00 -3.72 -1.06
CA TRP A 141 15.06 -4.20 -1.95
C TRP A 141 16.31 -4.62 -1.20
N ASP A 142 16.76 -3.85 -0.21
CA ASP A 142 17.89 -4.20 0.65
C ASP A 142 17.66 -5.53 1.38
N LEU A 143 16.43 -5.73 1.89
CA LEU A 143 16.03 -6.98 2.52
C LEU A 143 16.07 -8.16 1.55
N ILE A 144 15.56 -7.98 0.33
CA ILE A 144 15.55 -9.01 -0.71
C ILE A 144 16.97 -9.41 -1.10
N ILE A 145 17.83 -8.42 -1.39
CA ILE A 145 19.23 -8.63 -1.76
C ILE A 145 20.00 -9.33 -0.64
N SER A 146 19.76 -8.95 0.62
CA SER A 146 20.37 -9.59 1.79
C SER A 146 19.98 -11.08 1.89
N ASN A 147 18.70 -11.40 1.69
CA ASN A 147 18.21 -12.79 1.69
C ASN A 147 18.82 -13.63 0.55
N GLU A 148 18.97 -13.06 -0.65
CA GLU A 148 19.59 -13.73 -1.79
C GLU A 148 21.07 -14.07 -1.51
N ASN A 149 21.81 -13.12 -0.93
CA ASN A 149 23.20 -13.31 -0.57
C ASN A 149 23.40 -14.38 0.52
N GLU A 150 22.54 -14.43 1.53
CA GLU A 150 22.58 -15.47 2.56
C GLU A 150 22.22 -16.86 2.01
N GLY A 151 21.21 -16.93 1.13
CA GLY A 151 20.83 -18.16 0.44
C GLY A 151 21.96 -18.70 -0.43
N PHE A 152 22.65 -17.82 -1.16
CA PHE A 152 23.81 -18.19 -1.99
C PHE A 152 24.96 -18.71 -1.13
N LYS A 153 25.29 -18.06 0.00
CA LYS A 153 26.34 -18.53 0.93
C LYS A 153 26.05 -19.93 1.49
N LYS A 154 24.80 -20.21 1.89
CA LYS A 154 24.39 -21.53 2.39
C LYS A 154 24.41 -22.61 1.30
N GLY A 155 24.03 -22.27 0.06
CA GLY A 155 24.08 -23.19 -1.08
C GLY A 155 25.50 -23.55 -1.54
N VAL A 156 26.47 -22.62 -1.40
CA VAL A 156 27.89 -22.87 -1.68
C VAL A 156 28.54 -23.75 -0.59
N GLN A 157 28.11 -23.63 0.67
CA GLN A 157 28.59 -24.50 1.75
C GLN A 157 28.10 -25.94 1.64
N MET A 158 26.88 -26.19 1.15
CA MET A 158 26.36 -27.56 1.00
C MET A 158 26.95 -28.34 -0.19
N LYS A 159 27.60 -27.68 -1.15
CA LYS A 159 28.23 -28.34 -2.31
C LYS A 159 29.72 -28.69 -2.10
N ARG A 160 30.25 -28.54 -0.88
CA ARG A 160 31.66 -28.80 -0.53
C ARG A 160 31.89 -30.01 0.40
N THR A 161 30.92 -30.91 0.49
CA THR A 161 31.02 -32.22 1.16
C THR A 161 30.61 -33.31 0.19
#